data_AF-A0A8S3ZQ00-F1
#
_entry.id   AF-A0A8S3ZQ00-F1
#
_cell.length_a   1.000
_cell.length_b   1.000
_cell.length_c   1.000
_cell.angle_alpha   90.00
_cell.angle_beta   90.00
_cell.angle_gamma   90.00
#
_symmetry.space_group_name_H-M   'P 1'
#
loop_
_entity.id
_entity.type
_entity.pdbx_description
1 polymer ?
#
loop_
_entity_poly.entity_id
_entity_poly.type
_entity_poly.pdbx_seq_one_letter_code
_entity_poly.pdbx_strand_id
1 'polypeptide(L)'
;VLIEPVTGRVWVRSVKLQWNVGISNETGSILGWNVTALEVPLQLFWTERVATITDEEIHAYKHLITRLMAVSCGGIIGFGVIALVIIIVGLVVCVYPFKPNRILPMIEDLNSVPNGRHL
;
A
#
# COMPACT_ATOMS: atom_id res chain seq x y z
N VAL A 1 3.63 -22.46 9.92
CA VAL A 1 4.37 -21.18 9.80
C VAL A 1 3.37 -20.06 10.00
N LEU A 2 3.70 -19.04 10.80
CA LEU A 2 2.89 -17.85 10.98
C LEU A 2 3.51 -16.71 10.17
N ILE A 3 2.72 -16.13 9.26
CA ILE A 3 3.14 -15.08 8.34
C ILE A 3 2.29 -13.84 8.62
N GLU A 4 2.94 -12.69 8.65
CA GLU A 4 2.31 -11.39 8.81
C GLU A 4 1.62 -10.96 7.50
N PRO A 5 0.36 -10.50 7.55
CA PRO A 5 -0.47 -10.36 6.35
C PRO A 5 -0.13 -9.15 5.47
N VAL A 6 0.51 -8.09 6.00
CA VAL A 6 0.74 -6.84 5.25
C VAL A 6 2.04 -6.89 4.45
N THR A 7 3.07 -7.48 5.01
CA THR A 7 4.44 -7.53 4.49
C THR A 7 4.88 -8.93 4.07
N GLY A 8 4.14 -9.98 4.47
CA GLY A 8 4.51 -11.36 4.19
C GLY A 8 5.69 -11.86 5.03
N ARG A 9 6.10 -11.13 6.08
CA ARG A 9 7.24 -11.51 6.92
C ARG A 9 6.85 -12.68 7.83
N VAL A 10 7.77 -13.65 7.96
CA VAL A 10 7.56 -14.81 8.84
C VAL A 10 7.79 -14.39 10.29
N TRP A 11 6.77 -14.54 11.14
CA TRP A 11 6.86 -14.23 12.57
C TRP A 11 7.23 -15.44 13.41
N VAL A 12 6.67 -16.60 13.06
CA VAL A 12 6.96 -17.86 13.75
C VAL A 12 7.13 -18.96 12.73
N ARG A 13 8.25 -19.67 12.80
CA ARG A 13 8.53 -20.84 11.98
C ARG A 13 8.84 -22.02 12.89
N SER A 14 7.96 -23.01 12.92
CA SER A 14 8.26 -24.34 13.47
C SER A 14 8.52 -25.29 12.30
N VAL A 15 9.66 -25.97 12.34
CA VAL A 15 10.02 -27.06 11.43
C VAL A 15 10.11 -28.32 12.27
N LYS A 16 9.28 -29.31 11.93
CA LYS A 16 9.25 -30.62 12.57
C LYS A 16 9.80 -31.64 11.58
N LEU A 17 10.81 -32.39 12.00
CA LEU A 17 11.47 -33.39 11.17
C LEU A 17 11.51 -34.70 11.95
N GLN A 18 11.03 -35.76 11.34
CA GLN A 18 11.02 -37.10 11.91
C GLN A 18 11.92 -37.99 11.08
N TRP A 19 12.86 -38.66 11.74
CA TRP A 19 13.73 -39.62 11.12
C TRP A 19 13.17 -41.02 11.31
N ASN A 20 12.96 -41.72 10.20
CA ASN A 20 12.48 -43.09 10.20
C ASN A 20 13.44 -43.98 9.41
N VAL A 21 13.55 -45.24 9.82
CA VAL A 21 14.32 -46.26 9.11
C VAL A 21 13.38 -47.35 8.62
N GLY A 22 13.47 -47.67 7.34
CA GLY A 22 12.85 -48.86 6.77
C GLY A 22 13.80 -50.04 6.86
N ILE A 23 13.30 -51.19 7.28
CA ILE A 23 14.04 -52.45 7.27
C ILE A 23 13.43 -53.32 6.18
N SER A 24 14.21 -53.68 5.16
CA SER A 24 13.71 -54.58 4.12
C SER A 24 13.63 -56.03 4.64
N ASN A 25 12.71 -56.81 4.07
CA ASN A 25 12.57 -58.25 4.38
C ASN A 25 13.88 -59.02 4.18
N GLU A 26 14.65 -58.68 3.14
CA GLU A 26 15.95 -59.27 2.85
C GLU A 26 16.90 -59.07 4.05
N THR A 27 17.00 -57.85 4.55
CA THR A 27 17.88 -57.50 5.68
C THR A 27 17.40 -58.14 6.98
N GLY A 28 16.09 -58.14 7.24
CA GLY A 28 15.51 -58.77 8.43
C GLY A 28 15.73 -60.29 8.46
N SER A 29 15.62 -60.95 7.31
CA SER A 29 15.83 -62.40 7.20
C SER A 29 17.28 -62.82 7.42
N ILE A 30 18.24 -62.06 6.88
CA ILE A 30 19.69 -62.32 7.03
C ILE A 30 20.13 -62.16 8.49
N LEU A 31 19.56 -61.18 9.20
CA LEU A 31 19.90 -60.90 10.60
C LEU A 31 19.10 -61.74 11.61
N GLY A 32 18.20 -62.62 11.15
CA GLY A 32 17.36 -63.46 12.02
C GLY A 32 16.35 -62.67 12.85
N TRP A 33 16.00 -61.45 12.43
CA TRP A 33 15.08 -60.58 13.14
C TRP A 33 13.64 -60.92 12.78
N ASN A 34 12.89 -61.50 13.73
CA ASN A 34 11.45 -61.73 13.59
C ASN A 34 10.66 -60.43 13.84
N VAL A 35 10.81 -59.47 12.93
CA VAL A 35 10.08 -58.19 12.99
C VAL A 35 8.79 -58.35 12.18
N THR A 36 7.64 -58.37 12.85
CA THR A 36 6.32 -58.51 12.21
C THR A 36 5.88 -57.24 11.45
N ALA A 37 6.63 -56.15 11.57
CA ALA A 37 6.33 -54.82 11.01
C ALA A 37 7.39 -54.34 10.00
N LEU A 38 7.91 -55.24 9.16
CA LEU A 38 8.94 -54.92 8.16
C LEU A 38 8.48 -53.89 7.11
N GLU A 39 7.18 -53.77 6.87
CA GLU A 39 6.62 -52.79 5.93
C GLU A 39 6.38 -51.41 6.55
N VAL A 40 6.54 -51.26 7.88
CA VAL A 40 6.28 -50.02 8.58
C VAL A 40 7.60 -49.35 8.95
N PRO A 41 7.84 -48.09 8.55
CA PRO A 41 9.06 -47.39 8.89
C PRO A 41 9.13 -47.17 10.42
N LEU A 42 10.23 -47.61 11.01
CA LEU A 42 10.48 -47.50 12.45
C LEU A 42 10.96 -46.08 12.77
N GLN A 43 10.33 -45.46 13.76
CA GLN A 43 10.67 -44.12 14.20
C GLN A 43 11.95 -44.18 15.04
N LEU A 44 12.99 -43.43 14.66
CA LEU A 44 14.21 -43.34 15.46
C LEU A 44 14.14 -42.17 16.43
N PHE A 45 13.94 -40.98 15.89
CA PHE A 45 13.81 -39.76 16.66
C PHE A 45 13.11 -38.69 15.84
N TRP A 46 12.64 -37.66 16.52
CA TRP A 46 12.12 -36.46 15.89
C TRP A 46 12.80 -35.23 16.48
N THR A 47 12.85 -34.16 15.70
CA THR A 47 13.39 -32.87 16.12
C THR A 47 12.42 -31.78 15.71
N GLU A 48 12.31 -30.78 16.59
CA GLU A 48 11.58 -29.55 16.30
C GLU A 48 12.53 -28.36 16.43
N ARG A 49 12.53 -27.52 15.41
CA ARG A 49 13.20 -26.23 15.43
C ARG A 49 12.15 -25.14 15.35
N VAL A 50 12.06 -24.33 16.40
CA VAL A 50 11.18 -23.17 16.46
C VAL A 50 12.03 -21.90 16.38
N ALA A 51 11.77 -21.07 15.38
CA ALA A 51 12.26 -19.72 15.28
C ALA A 51 11.10 -18.77 15.53
N THR A 52 11.27 -17.87 16.49
CA THR A 52 10.33 -16.79 16.81
C THR A 52 11.03 -15.45 16.57
N ILE A 53 10.28 -14.49 16.05
CA ILE A 53 10.72 -13.10 15.95
C ILE A 53 10.97 -12.54 17.36
N THR A 54 12.04 -11.75 17.53
CA THR A 54 12.35 -11.19 18.86
C THR A 54 11.47 -9.99 19.17
N ASP A 55 11.28 -9.69 20.46
CA ASP A 55 10.46 -8.55 20.89
C ASP A 55 10.98 -7.20 20.38
N GLU A 56 12.30 -7.05 20.26
CA GLU A 56 12.93 -5.86 19.68
C GLU A 56 12.56 -5.67 18.21
N GLU A 57 12.57 -6.74 17.42
CA GLU A 57 12.17 -6.72 16.01
C GLU A 57 10.67 -6.41 15.86
N ILE A 58 9.83 -6.96 16.75
CA ILE A 58 8.39 -6.64 16.79
C ILE A 58 8.20 -5.15 17.08
N HIS A 59 8.95 -4.59 18.03
CA HIS A 59 8.77 -3.19 18.40
C HIS A 59 9.20 -2.24 17.28
N ALA A 60 10.33 -2.51 16.64
CA ALA A 60 10.79 -1.77 15.47
C ALA A 60 9.78 -1.86 14.31
N TYR A 61 9.21 -3.05 14.09
CA TYR A 61 8.17 -3.27 13.07
C TYR A 61 6.90 -2.46 13.34
N LYS A 62 6.39 -2.50 14.58
CA LYS A 62 5.22 -1.69 14.99
C LYS A 62 5.45 -0.20 14.76
N HIS A 63 6.62 0.30 15.13
CA HIS A 63 6.98 1.71 14.94
C HIS A 63 7.06 2.11 13.46
N LEU A 64 7.54 1.20 12.60
CA LEU A 64 7.57 1.44 11.16
C LEU A 64 6.16 1.50 10.57
N ILE A 65 5.27 0.56 10.93
CA ILE A 65 3.88 0.58 10.45
C ILE A 65 3.14 1.83 10.91
N THR A 66 3.26 2.21 12.18
CA THR A 66 2.54 3.39 12.70
C THR A 66 3.00 4.67 12.00
N ARG A 67 4.30 4.81 11.69
CA ARG A 67 4.81 5.93 10.89
C ARG A 67 4.29 5.89 9.45
N LEU A 68 4.26 4.74 8.79
CA LEU A 68 3.70 4.61 7.44
C LEU A 68 2.21 4.97 7.42
N MET A 69 1.44 4.52 8.41
CA MET A 69 0.03 4.84 8.55
C MET A 69 -0.18 6.34 8.77
N ALA A 70 0.62 6.96 9.64
CA ALA A 70 0.56 8.40 9.88
C ALA A 70 0.89 9.22 8.63
N VAL A 71 1.91 8.83 7.86
CA VAL A 71 2.29 9.51 6.61
C VAL A 71 1.23 9.32 5.52
N SER A 72 0.64 8.13 5.41
CA SER A 72 -0.42 7.87 4.43
C SER A 72 -1.68 8.70 4.72
N CYS A 73 -2.18 8.66 5.96
CA CYS A 73 -3.35 9.45 6.36
C CYS A 73 -3.06 10.96 6.29
N GLY A 74 -1.88 11.40 6.73
CA GLY A 74 -1.47 12.80 6.65
C GLY A 74 -1.32 13.30 5.21
N GLY A 75 -0.80 12.45 4.31
CA GLY A 75 -0.67 12.76 2.89
C GLY A 75 -2.01 12.93 2.20
N ILE A 76 -2.99 12.06 2.47
CA ILE A 76 -4.34 12.15 1.90
C ILE A 76 -5.04 13.43 2.37
N ILE A 77 -4.98 13.73 3.68
CA ILE A 77 -5.58 14.95 4.24
C ILE A 77 -4.88 16.19 3.67
N GLY A 78 -3.54 16.21 3.66
CA GLY A 78 -2.76 17.33 3.15
C GLY A 78 -3.01 17.60 1.67
N PHE A 79 -3.07 16.55 0.85
CA PHE A 79 -3.39 16.68 -0.57
C PHE A 79 -4.82 17.22 -0.78
N GLY A 80 -5.79 16.77 0.03
CA GLY A 80 -7.16 17.29 -0.01
C GLY A 80 -7.25 18.78 0.30
N VAL A 81 -6.53 19.25 1.32
CA VAL A 81 -6.49 20.68 1.68
C VAL A 81 -5.85 21.51 0.56
N ILE A 82 -4.72 21.06 0.02
CA ILE A 82 -4.02 21.77 -1.07
C ILE A 82 -4.92 21.85 -2.31
N ALA A 83 -5.57 20.74 -2.69
CA ALA A 83 -6.50 20.71 -3.82
C ALA A 83 -7.67 21.69 -3.61
N LEU A 84 -8.24 21.75 -2.41
CA LEU A 84 -9.32 22.69 -2.09
C LEU A 84 -8.88 24.15 -2.20
N VAL A 85 -7.67 24.48 -1.72
CA VAL A 85 -7.10 25.83 -1.86
C VAL A 85 -6.93 26.21 -3.33
N ILE A 86 -6.39 25.30 -4.15
CA ILE A 86 -6.22 25.51 -5.59
C ILE A 86 -7.57 25.78 -6.27
N ILE A 87 -8.61 25.02 -5.90
CA ILE A 87 -9.96 25.21 -6.44
C ILE A 87 -10.52 26.59 -6.07
N ILE A 88 -10.39 27.02 -4.81
CA ILE A 88 -10.88 28.34 -4.38
C ILE A 88 -10.15 29.46 -5.12
N VAL A 89 -8.82 29.40 -5.19
CA VAL A 89 -8.02 30.41 -5.92
C VAL A 89 -8.39 30.43 -7.40
N GLY A 90 -8.53 29.26 -8.03
CA GLY A 90 -8.97 29.13 -9.41
C GLY A 90 -10.35 29.76 -9.64
N LEU A 91 -11.32 29.50 -8.74
CA LEU A 91 -12.65 30.11 -8.81
C LEU A 91 -12.59 31.63 -8.68
N VAL A 92 -11.81 32.16 -7.74
CA VAL A 92 -11.65 33.61 -7.59
C VAL A 92 -11.08 34.23 -8.87
N VAL A 93 -10.03 33.64 -9.45
CA VAL A 93 -9.42 34.11 -10.70
C VAL A 93 -10.41 34.01 -11.87
N CYS A 94 -11.21 32.95 -11.97
CA CYS A 94 -12.20 32.81 -13.04
C CYS A 94 -13.38 33.78 -12.93
N VAL A 95 -13.78 34.15 -11.71
CA VAL A 95 -14.91 35.06 -11.46
C VAL A 95 -14.48 36.54 -11.52
N TYR A 96 -13.23 36.86 -11.16
CA TYR A 96 -12.75 38.25 -11.09
C TYR A 96 -12.69 39.03 -12.43
N PRO A 97 -12.51 38.45 -13.64
CA PRO A 97 -12.54 39.24 -14.87
C PRO A 97 -13.96 39.67 -15.29
N PHE A 98 -15.02 39.29 -14.56
CA PHE A 98 -16.39 39.69 -14.86
C PHE A 98 -16.85 40.98 -14.16
N LYS A 99 -15.94 41.94 -13.94
CA LYS A 99 -16.36 43.35 -13.95
C LYS A 99 -16.31 43.81 -15.40
N PRO A 100 -17.45 43.82 -16.14
CA PRO A 100 -17.46 44.46 -17.44
C PRO A 100 -17.13 45.94 -17.20
N ASN A 101 -15.91 46.35 -17.57
CA ASN A 101 -15.66 47.75 -17.89
C ASN A 101 -16.64 48.08 -19.02
N ARG A 102 -17.81 48.60 -18.63
CA ARG A 102 -18.80 49.14 -19.56
C ARG A 102 -18.14 50.34 -20.20
N ILE A 103 -17.45 50.10 -21.31
CA ILE A 103 -17.19 51.14 -22.30
C ILE A 103 -18.58 51.48 -22.84
N LEU A 104 -19.18 52.55 -22.33
CA LEU A 104 -20.39 53.10 -22.94
C LEU A 104 -20.04 53.46 -24.39
N PRO A 105 -20.85 53.06 -25.39
CA PRO A 105 -20.66 53.57 -26.74
C PRO A 105 -20.85 55.09 -26.69
N MET A 106 -19.78 55.80 -27.06
CA MET A 106 -19.81 57.23 -27.32
C MET A 106 -20.79 57.46 -28.48
N ILE A 107 -21.87 58.19 -28.22
CA ILE A 107 -22.80 58.65 -29.25
C ILE A 107 -22.03 59.70 -30.05
N GLU A 108 -21.64 59.38 -31.28
CA GLU A 108 -21.21 60.38 -32.26
C GLU A 108 -22.41 61.25 -32.62
N ASP A 109 -22.34 62.53 -32.28
CA ASP A 109 -23.26 63.56 -32.74
C ASP A 109 -23.20 63.67 -34.27
N LEU A 110 -24.02 62.87 -34.96
CA LEU A 110 -24.50 63.19 -36.30
C LEU A 110 -25.41 64.41 -36.18
N ASN A 111 -24.88 65.63 -36.28
CA ASN A 111 -25.59 66.80 -36.79
C ASN A 111 -24.69 68.05 -36.88
N SER A 112 -24.08 68.26 -38.04
CA SER A 112 -24.17 69.56 -38.72
C SER A 112 -23.67 69.45 -40.16
N VAL A 113 -24.63 69.21 -41.05
CA VAL A 113 -24.54 69.35 -42.50
C VAL A 113 -24.06 70.77 -42.88
N PRO A 114 -23.16 70.93 -43.87
CA PRO A 114 -22.79 72.23 -44.40
C PRO A 114 -23.77 72.67 -45.49
N ASN A 115 -24.45 73.79 -45.28
CA ASN A 115 -25.10 74.59 -46.33
C ASN A 115 -24.84 76.05 -45.91
N GLY A 116 -24.21 76.93 -46.68
CA GLY A 116 -24.22 77.04 -48.13
C GLY A 116 -25.10 78.23 -48.52
N ARG A 117 -24.43 79.36 -48.82
CA ARG A 117 -24.79 80.43 -49.79
C ARG A 117 -25.68 81.63 -49.38
N HIS A 118 -25.12 82.78 -49.76
CA HIS A 118 -25.70 83.97 -50.42
C HIS A 118 -26.82 84.75 -49.70
N LEU A 119 -26.49 85.94 -49.17
CA LEU A 119 -26.52 87.24 -49.87
C LEU A 119 -25.81 88.30 -49.02
#